data_AF-A0A4Q5YZ63-F1
#
_entry.id   AF-A0A4Q5YZ63-F1
#
_cell.length_a   1.000
_cell.length_b   1.000
_cell.length_c   1.000
_cell.angle_alpha   90.00
_cell.angle_beta   90.00
_cell.angle_gamma   90.00
#
_symmetry.space_group_name_H-M   'P 1'
#
loop_
_entity.id
_entity.type
_entity.pdbx_description
1 polymer ?
#
loop_
_entity_poly.entity_id
_entity_poly.type
_entity_poly.pdbx_seq_one_letter_code
_entity_poly.pdbx_strand_id
1 'polypeptide(L)'
;PLNVTVTSDYNEGSRTAVIKVRVAYTSDITEKQSLMVAVTEDKIIDVQAYPDHHDEEYEHNHVLRDFITPVSGSSIADSLAVKEKGRVYERTFIYEVDANWNHANCNVVAFVFNNGTPGMEVAQIAETRIKQ
;
A
#
# COMPACT_ATOMS: atom_id res chain seq x y z
N PRO A 1 10.89 3.19 -14.57
CA PRO A 1 11.17 4.64 -14.41
C PRO A 1 11.24 5.12 -12.94
N LEU A 2 10.77 4.31 -11.98
CA LEU A 2 10.97 4.54 -10.55
C LEU A 2 11.03 3.22 -9.77
N ASN A 3 11.58 3.26 -8.56
CA ASN A 3 11.56 2.17 -7.57
C ASN A 3 10.76 2.62 -6.35
N VAL A 4 9.97 1.71 -5.78
CA VAL A 4 9.27 1.90 -4.51
C VAL A 4 9.83 0.90 -3.50
N THR A 5 10.07 1.35 -2.27
CA THR A 5 10.33 0.46 -1.15
C THR A 5 9.43 0.83 0.01
N VAL A 6 8.94 -0.16 0.73
CA VAL A 6 8.14 0.03 1.93
C VAL A 6 8.73 -0.81 3.08
N THR A 7 8.79 -0.21 4.26
CA THR A 7 9.20 -0.89 5.50
C THR A 7 8.17 -0.64 6.59
N SER A 8 8.04 -1.57 7.51
CA SER A 8 7.18 -1.46 8.68
C SER A 8 7.99 -1.75 9.94
N ASP A 9 7.79 -0.94 10.97
CA ASP A 9 8.29 -1.16 12.33
C ASP A 9 7.10 -1.21 13.28
N TYR A 10 6.69 -2.41 13.67
CA TYR A 10 5.47 -2.66 14.44
C TYR A 10 5.76 -2.82 15.93
N ASN A 11 5.01 -2.07 16.75
CA ASN A 11 5.04 -2.19 18.19
C ASN A 11 3.81 -2.98 18.68
N GLU A 12 4.03 -4.17 19.23
CA GLU A 12 2.95 -5.02 19.76
C GLU A 12 2.20 -4.38 20.93
N GLY A 13 2.91 -3.65 21.81
CA GLY A 13 2.34 -3.05 23.01
C GLY A 13 1.33 -1.94 22.70
N SER A 14 1.59 -1.15 21.65
CA SER A 14 0.69 -0.08 21.19
C SER A 14 -0.16 -0.45 19.97
N ARG A 15 0.04 -1.65 19.40
CA ARG A 15 -0.51 -2.09 18.10
C ARG A 15 -0.32 -1.06 16.97
N THR A 16 0.80 -0.35 16.99
CA THR A 16 1.07 0.72 16.02
C THR A 16 2.22 0.33 15.11
N ALA A 17 2.08 0.55 13.81
CA ALA A 17 3.13 0.40 12.81
C ALA A 17 3.66 1.77 12.37
N VAL A 18 4.98 1.94 12.38
CA VAL A 18 5.64 3.06 11.69
C VAL A 18 6.02 2.59 10.29
N ILE A 19 5.26 3.07 9.31
CA ILE A 19 5.38 2.66 7.91
C ILE A 19 6.16 3.73 7.15
N LYS A 20 7.23 3.33 6.47
CA LYS A 20 8.04 4.24 5.64
C LYS A 20 7.99 3.80 4.19
N VAL A 21 7.52 4.70 3.33
CA VAL A 21 7.52 4.52 1.88
C VAL A 21 8.54 5.44 1.26
N ARG A 22 9.41 4.88 0.43
CA ARG A 22 10.43 5.60 -0.34
C ARG A 22 10.21 5.36 -1.83
N VAL A 23 10.15 6.45 -2.58
CA VAL A 23 10.01 6.47 -4.04
C VAL A 23 11.25 7.10 -4.63
N ALA A 24 12.05 6.33 -5.39
CA ALA A 24 13.27 6.78 -6.03
C ALA A 24 13.11 6.80 -7.56
N TYR A 25 13.21 7.98 -8.15
CA TYR A 25 13.07 8.19 -9.59
C TYR A 25 14.35 7.78 -10.32
N THR A 26 14.24 6.84 -11.26
CA THR A 26 15.39 6.32 -12.03
C THR A 26 15.49 6.91 -13.43
N SER A 27 14.47 7.66 -13.85
CA SER A 27 14.41 8.51 -15.03
C SER A 27 13.58 9.77 -14.72
N ASP A 28 13.65 10.76 -15.61
CA ASP A 28 12.76 11.92 -15.53
C ASP A 28 11.31 11.49 -15.81
N ILE A 29 10.36 12.03 -15.03
CA ILE A 29 8.91 11.76 -15.16
C ILE A 29 8.17 13.10 -15.15
N THR A 30 7.30 13.33 -16.14
CA THR A 30 6.49 14.56 -16.25
C THR A 30 5.03 14.32 -15.86
N GLU A 31 4.63 13.06 -15.79
CA GLU A 31 3.30 12.62 -15.40
C GLU A 31 2.99 13.03 -13.96
N LYS A 32 1.74 13.39 -13.72
CA LYS A 32 1.21 13.50 -12.35
C LYS A 32 1.14 12.11 -11.76
N GLN A 33 1.55 11.97 -10.50
CA GLN A 33 1.61 10.68 -9.82
C GLN A 33 1.05 10.80 -8.42
N SER A 34 0.47 9.71 -7.94
CA SER A 34 -0.05 9.61 -6.59
C SER A 34 0.44 8.33 -5.93
N LEU A 35 0.70 8.42 -4.63
CA LEU A 35 1.03 7.30 -3.76
C LEU A 35 -0.26 6.80 -3.13
N MET A 36 -0.53 5.50 -3.23
CA MET A 36 -1.51 4.83 -2.41
C MET A 36 -0.81 3.85 -1.47
N VAL A 37 -1.24 3.85 -0.21
CA VAL A 37 -0.79 2.88 0.79
C VAL A 37 -2.03 2.22 1.38
N ALA A 38 -2.09 0.90 1.26
CA ALA A 38 -3.20 0.08 1.72
C ALA A 38 -2.72 -1.02 2.67
N VAL A 39 -3.65 -1.51 3.49
CA VAL A 39 -3.44 -2.68 4.35
C VAL A 39 -4.24 -3.85 3.79
N THR A 40 -3.58 -4.99 3.66
CA THR A 40 -4.23 -6.27 3.33
C THR A 40 -4.06 -7.25 4.48
N GLU A 41 -4.91 -8.26 4.56
CA GLU A 41 -4.77 -9.36 5.52
C GLU A 41 -4.93 -10.71 4.83
N ASP A 42 -4.05 -11.62 5.21
CA ASP A 42 -4.05 -13.01 4.75
C ASP A 42 -4.73 -13.95 5.75
N LYS A 43 -5.05 -15.16 5.29
CA LYS A 43 -5.56 -16.25 6.13
C LYS A 43 -6.80 -15.91 6.95
N ILE A 44 -7.71 -15.14 6.37
CA ILE A 44 -9.04 -14.93 6.96
C ILE A 44 -9.89 -16.14 6.58
N ILE A 45 -10.38 -16.87 7.59
CA ILE A 45 -11.34 -17.95 7.37
C ILE A 45 -12.74 -17.36 7.44
N ASP A 46 -13.48 -17.45 6.33
CA ASP A 46 -14.87 -17.01 6.24
C ASP A 46 -15.62 -17.78 5.14
N VAL A 47 -16.93 -17.58 5.05
CA VAL A 47 -17.79 -18.27 4.09
C VAL A 47 -17.58 -17.76 2.66
N GLN A 48 -17.29 -18.68 1.74
CA GLN A 48 -17.26 -18.43 0.31
C GLN A 48 -18.47 -19.07 -0.36
N ALA A 49 -19.31 -18.24 -1.00
CA ALA A 49 -20.43 -18.73 -1.80
C ALA A 49 -19.96 -19.19 -3.19
N TYR A 50 -20.46 -20.37 -3.59
CA TYR A 50 -20.36 -20.93 -4.94
C TYR A 50 -21.77 -21.04 -5.54
N PRO A 51 -21.91 -21.29 -6.86
CA PRO A 51 -23.23 -21.39 -7.49
C PRO A 51 -24.16 -22.46 -6.89
N ASP A 52 -23.61 -23.51 -6.29
CA ASP A 52 -24.33 -24.71 -5.82
C ASP A 52 -24.14 -25.03 -4.33
N HIS A 53 -23.16 -24.42 -3.65
CA HIS A 53 -22.88 -24.65 -2.23
C HIS A 53 -22.19 -23.44 -1.57
N HIS A 54 -21.99 -23.54 -0.26
CA HIS A 54 -21.15 -22.62 0.50
C HIS A 54 -19.98 -23.42 1.09
N ASP A 55 -18.78 -22.88 1.00
CA ASP A 55 -17.61 -23.36 1.73
C ASP A 55 -17.47 -22.49 2.99
N GLU A 56 -17.78 -23.05 4.17
CA GLU A 56 -17.78 -22.31 5.44
C GLU A 56 -16.37 -22.06 5.99
N GLU A 57 -15.34 -22.72 5.45
CA GLU A 57 -13.95 -22.67 5.95
C GLU A 57 -12.95 -22.17 4.89
N TYR A 58 -13.42 -21.37 3.93
CA TYR A 58 -12.56 -20.87 2.88
C TYR A 58 -11.53 -19.86 3.41
N GLU A 59 -10.26 -20.02 2.99
CA GLU A 59 -9.17 -19.12 3.36
C GLU A 59 -9.02 -17.98 2.34
N HIS A 60 -9.46 -16.78 2.73
CA HIS A 60 -9.23 -15.55 1.98
C HIS A 60 -7.83 -14.98 2.23
N ASN A 61 -7.15 -14.61 1.15
CA ASN A 61 -5.82 -14.00 1.18
C ASN A 61 -5.83 -12.62 0.51
N HIS A 62 -4.90 -11.75 0.92
CA HIS A 62 -4.77 -10.36 0.46
C HIS A 62 -6.06 -9.54 0.51
N VAL A 63 -6.91 -9.78 1.53
CA VAL A 63 -8.17 -9.03 1.70
C VAL A 63 -7.83 -7.59 2.03
N LEU A 64 -8.25 -6.65 1.19
CA LEU A 64 -8.10 -5.21 1.44
C LEU A 64 -8.88 -4.82 2.70
N ARG A 65 -8.17 -4.39 3.74
CA ARG A 65 -8.75 -3.99 5.03
C ARG A 65 -8.97 -2.48 5.13
N ASP A 66 -8.01 -1.70 4.68
CA ASP A 66 -8.02 -0.24 4.84
C ASP A 66 -7.05 0.48 3.88
N PHE A 67 -7.25 1.79 3.71
CA PHE A 67 -6.32 2.68 3.04
C PHE A 67 -5.73 3.69 4.03
N ILE A 68 -4.41 3.67 4.18
CA ILE A 68 -3.67 4.63 5.03
C ILE A 68 -3.65 6.03 4.39
N THR A 69 -3.67 6.07 3.06
CA THR A 69 -3.85 7.30 2.26
C THR A 69 -5.30 7.42 1.78
N PRO A 70 -5.76 8.58 1.27
CA PRO A 70 -7.06 8.65 0.59
C PRO A 70 -7.19 7.60 -0.52
N VAL A 71 -8.41 7.12 -0.76
CA VAL A 71 -8.72 6.12 -1.81
C VAL A 71 -8.41 6.61 -3.23
N SER A 72 -8.25 7.92 -3.42
CA SER A 72 -7.79 8.53 -4.68
C SER A 72 -6.26 8.66 -4.76
N GLY A 73 -5.53 8.16 -3.76
CA GLY A 73 -4.10 8.38 -3.58
C GLY A 73 -3.76 9.77 -3.01
N SER A 74 -2.52 9.91 -2.56
CA SER A 74 -1.88 11.17 -2.16
C SER A 74 -0.90 11.63 -3.23
N SER A 75 -1.09 12.83 -3.75
CA SER A 75 -0.21 13.43 -4.75
C SER A 75 1.27 13.43 -4.37
N ILE A 76 2.13 13.08 -5.32
CA ILE A 76 3.58 13.11 -5.16
C ILE A 76 4.13 14.29 -5.95
N ALA A 77 4.50 15.34 -5.23
CA ALA A 77 5.23 16.48 -5.78
C ALA A 77 4.56 17.18 -6.97
N ASP A 78 3.25 17.37 -6.86
CA ASP A 78 2.44 18.01 -7.90
C ASP A 78 2.86 19.45 -8.23
N SER A 79 3.64 20.10 -7.37
CA SER A 79 4.21 21.41 -7.64
C SER A 79 5.37 21.38 -8.65
N LEU A 80 5.94 20.21 -8.95
CA LEU A 80 7.04 20.07 -9.90
C LEU A 80 6.52 19.67 -11.27
N ALA A 81 6.98 20.40 -12.30
CA ALA A 81 6.72 20.04 -13.70
C ALA A 81 7.45 18.74 -14.11
N VAL A 82 8.63 18.48 -13.54
CA VAL A 82 9.43 17.29 -13.80
C VAL A 82 9.93 16.70 -12.49
N LYS A 83 9.74 15.39 -12.33
CA LYS A 83 10.34 14.58 -11.25
C LYS A 83 11.64 14.00 -11.81
N GLU A 84 12.71 14.73 -11.60
CA GLU A 84 14.04 14.44 -12.18
C GLU A 84 14.61 13.09 -11.68
N LYS A 85 15.38 12.44 -12.55
CA LYS A 85 16.19 11.26 -12.22
C LYS A 85 17.06 11.53 -10.99
N GLY A 86 17.11 10.55 -10.08
CA GLY A 86 17.87 10.62 -8.83
C GLY A 86 17.09 11.24 -7.67
N ARG A 87 15.93 11.85 -7.94
CA ARG A 87 15.07 12.39 -6.88
C ARG A 87 14.46 11.29 -6.04
N VAL A 88 14.35 11.55 -4.73
CA VAL A 88 13.76 10.63 -3.76
C VAL A 88 12.63 11.36 -3.01
N TYR A 89 11.50 10.68 -2.86
CA TYR A 89 10.40 11.10 -2.00
C TYR A 89 10.17 10.07 -0.91
N GLU A 90 10.07 10.56 0.31
CA GLU A 90 9.80 9.72 1.47
C GLU A 90 8.53 10.20 2.19
N ARG A 91 7.74 9.23 2.63
CA ARG A 91 6.56 9.44 3.48
C ARG A 91 6.62 8.45 4.63
N THR A 92 6.34 8.96 5.83
CA THR A 92 6.21 8.15 7.03
C THR A 92 4.78 8.26 7.52
N PHE A 93 4.19 7.13 7.84
CA PHE A 93 2.85 7.01 8.41
C PHE A 93 2.94 6.32 9.76
N ILE A 94 2.10 6.76 10.69
CA ILE A 94 1.88 6.07 11.96
C ILE A 94 0.48 5.48 11.83
N TYR A 95 0.38 4.16 11.89
CA TYR A 95 -0.86 3.44 11.64
C TYR A 95 -1.21 2.53 12.81
N GLU A 96 -2.41 2.68 13.37
CA GLU A 96 -2.93 1.80 14.41
C GLU A 96 -3.64 0.62 13.75
N VAL A 97 -3.17 -0.60 14.02
CA VAL A 97 -3.76 -1.83 13.46
C VAL A 97 -4.99 -2.21 14.27
N ASP A 98 -6.15 -2.25 13.62
CA ASP A 98 -7.44 -2.59 14.23
C ASP A 98 -7.31 -3.85 15.10
N ALA A 99 -7.89 -3.80 16.30
CA ALA A 99 -7.82 -4.86 17.29
C ALA A 99 -8.39 -6.20 16.80
N ASN A 100 -9.35 -6.16 15.87
CA ASN A 100 -10.01 -7.34 15.33
C ASN A 100 -9.19 -8.06 14.25
N TRP A 101 -8.08 -7.48 13.78
CA TRP A 101 -7.24 -8.08 12.74
C TRP A 101 -6.10 -8.87 13.36
N ASN A 102 -5.72 -9.95 12.70
CA ASN A 102 -4.51 -10.66 13.02
C ASN A 102 -3.31 -9.94 12.41
N HIS A 103 -2.69 -9.06 13.18
CA HIS A 103 -1.54 -8.23 12.74
C HIS A 103 -0.36 -9.04 12.18
N ALA A 104 -0.22 -10.33 12.53
CA ALA A 104 0.80 -11.21 11.96
C ALA A 104 0.52 -11.62 10.51
N ASN A 105 -0.74 -11.55 10.09
CA ASN A 105 -1.17 -11.81 8.73
C ASN A 105 -1.38 -10.53 7.91
N CYS A 106 -1.25 -9.35 8.52
CA CYS A 106 -1.43 -8.09 7.81
C CYS A 106 -0.18 -7.69 7.01
N ASN A 107 -0.39 -7.12 5.83
CA ASN A 107 0.63 -6.56 4.95
C ASN A 107 0.33 -5.09 4.67
N VAL A 108 1.37 -4.32 4.35
CA VAL A 108 1.27 -2.97 3.79
C VAL A 108 1.68 -3.03 2.34
N VAL A 109 0.78 -2.58 1.47
CA VAL A 109 0.99 -2.46 0.04
C VAL A 109 1.09 -0.99 -0.31
N ALA A 110 2.25 -0.57 -0.83
CA ALA A 110 2.48 0.80 -1.28
C ALA A 110 2.71 0.80 -2.79
N PHE A 111 1.94 1.59 -3.53
CA PHE A 111 2.11 1.71 -4.98
C PHE A 111 1.98 3.14 -5.47
N VAL A 112 2.75 3.44 -6.51
CA VAL A 112 2.72 4.73 -7.20
C VAL A 112 2.03 4.51 -8.53
N PHE A 113 1.04 5.34 -8.83
CA PHE A 113 0.29 5.29 -10.07
C PHE A 113 0.21 6.67 -10.72
N ASN A 114 0.06 6.69 -12.03
CA ASN A 114 -0.17 7.91 -12.79
C ASN A 114 -1.58 8.45 -12.46
N ASN A 115 -1.71 9.74 -12.23
CA ASN A 115 -2.96 10.39 -11.82
C ASN A 115 -3.29 11.57 -12.74
N GLY A 116 -3.25 11.31 -14.05
CA GLY A 116 -3.53 12.28 -15.10
C GLY A 116 -4.05 11.61 -16.35
N THR A 117 -4.56 12.38 -17.31
CA THR A 117 -5.06 11.84 -18.58
C THR A 117 -3.88 11.44 -19.47
N PRO A 118 -3.81 10.21 -20.04
CA PRO A 118 -4.88 9.20 -20.13
C PRO A 118 -4.83 8.06 -19.09
N GLY A 119 -3.95 8.08 -18.10
CA GLY A 119 -3.55 6.86 -17.39
C GLY A 119 -3.71 6.87 -15.87
N MET A 120 -4.34 5.79 -15.37
CA MET A 120 -4.29 5.29 -13.98
C MET A 120 -3.28 4.13 -13.83
N GLU A 121 -2.27 4.09 -14.69
CA GLU A 121 -1.26 3.01 -14.71
C GLU A 121 -0.51 2.95 -13.37
N VAL A 122 -0.43 1.75 -12.79
CA VAL A 122 0.46 1.49 -11.64
C VAL A 122 1.89 1.41 -12.16
N ALA A 123 2.70 2.41 -11.82
CA ALA A 123 4.06 2.54 -12.29
C ALA A 123 5.03 1.63 -11.52
N GLN A 124 4.77 1.40 -10.22
CA GLN A 124 5.53 0.47 -9.38
C GLN A 124 4.78 0.18 -8.06
N ILE A 125 5.05 -0.99 -7.48
CA ILE A 125 4.50 -1.45 -6.20
C ILE A 125 5.61 -2.02 -5.30
N ALA A 126 5.40 -1.95 -4.00
CA ALA A 126 6.17 -2.69 -3.00
C ALA A 126 5.24 -3.14 -1.88
N GLU A 127 5.56 -4.28 -1.26
CA GLU A 127 4.83 -4.84 -0.14
C GLU A 127 5.79 -5.20 1.00
N THR A 128 5.31 -5.11 2.23
CA THR A 128 5.98 -5.68 3.40
C THR A 128 4.94 -6.18 4.41
N ARG A 129 5.31 -7.17 5.23
CA ARG A 129 4.50 -7.57 6.38
C ARG A 129 4.44 -6.41 7.38
N ILE A 130 3.29 -6.18 8.02
CA ILE A 130 3.19 -5.19 9.09
C ILE A 130 4.12 -5.57 10.24
N LYS A 131 4.07 -6.82 10.67
CA LYS A 131 4.96 -7.41 11.66
C LYS A 131 5.99 -8.29 10.94
N GLN A 132 7.26 -7.90 11.01
CA GLN A 132 8.39 -8.62 10.39
C GLN A 132 8.85 -9.81 11.24
#